data_AF-A0A660RHR2-F1
#
_entry.id   AF-A0A660RHR2-F1
#
_cell.length_a   1.000
_cell.length_b   1.000
_cell.length_c   1.000
_cell.angle_alpha   90.00
_cell.angle_beta   90.00
_cell.angle_gamma   90.00
#
_symmetry.space_group_name_H-M   'P 1'
#
loop_
_entity.id
_entity.type
_entity.pdbx_description
1 polymer ?
#
loop_
_entity_poly.entity_id
_entity_poly.type
_entity_poly.pdbx_seq_one_letter_code
_entity_poly.pdbx_strand_id
1 'polypeptide(L)'
;MPKLIMALLGFVVGFSMLFPYINSFNVVSQFLEKNPNLVLPTQILCGVIIAGAFLSLIKIVGFIAGFLISGFLIKAIFDIVLQNNLASQQAIENLPVNPNTLGWLIFIGVGVIGGIIASRKTEFAIGLLSMILGAFLTAFYTLYGIEVLTKFGNLKAFMNGKSSNLSTISSTELAVFLGVAFVYFFLVYWLSHRKEKIKEEQT
;
A
#
# COMPACT_ATOMS: atom_id res chain seq x y z
N MET A 1 -16.70 7.34 1.88
CA MET A 1 -17.20 6.05 1.29
C MET A 1 -16.40 4.81 1.70
N PRO A 2 -15.05 4.83 1.79
CA PRO A 2 -14.24 3.63 2.11
C PRO A 2 -14.55 2.99 3.47
N LYS A 3 -14.88 3.80 4.48
CA LYS A 3 -15.22 3.33 5.83
C LYS A 3 -16.46 2.44 5.83
N LEU A 4 -17.48 2.80 5.05
CA LEU A 4 -18.71 2.01 4.93
C LEU A 4 -18.45 0.67 4.26
N ILE A 5 -17.69 0.67 3.16
CA ILE A 5 -17.33 -0.56 2.43
C ILE A 5 -16.53 -1.51 3.34
N MET A 6 -15.56 -0.99 4.07
CA MET A 6 -14.75 -1.80 4.99
C MET A 6 -15.55 -2.28 6.21
N ALA A 7 -16.49 -1.48 6.72
CA ALA A 7 -17.40 -1.93 7.77
C ALA A 7 -18.33 -3.05 7.27
N LEU A 8 -18.87 -2.91 6.06
CA LEU A 8 -19.69 -3.95 5.42
C LEU A 8 -18.88 -5.22 5.14
N LEU A 9 -17.65 -5.10 4.65
CA LEU A 9 -16.74 -6.22 4.47
C LEU A 9 -16.46 -6.93 5.80
N GLY A 10 -16.10 -6.17 6.84
CA GLY A 10 -15.90 -6.73 8.17
C GLY A 10 -17.16 -7.39 8.72
N PHE A 11 -18.33 -6.82 8.48
CA PHE A 11 -19.61 -7.40 8.86
C PHE A 11 -19.86 -8.73 8.13
N VAL A 12 -19.70 -8.78 6.81
CA VAL A 12 -19.89 -10.00 6.00
C VAL A 12 -18.89 -11.08 6.41
N VAL A 13 -17.62 -10.73 6.65
CA VAL A 13 -16.61 -11.68 7.13
C VAL A 13 -16.97 -12.21 8.52
N GLY A 14 -17.36 -11.33 9.45
CA GLY A 14 -17.80 -11.72 10.79
C GLY A 14 -19.04 -12.60 10.79
N PHE A 15 -20.01 -12.28 9.94
CA PHE A 15 -21.28 -12.98 9.81
C PHE A 15 -21.13 -14.34 9.11
N SER A 16 -20.42 -14.38 7.98
CA SER A 16 -20.40 -15.55 7.08
C SER A 16 -19.21 -16.49 7.30
N MET A 17 -18.09 -16.00 7.80
CA MET A 17 -16.87 -16.82 7.97
C MET A 17 -16.55 -17.04 9.45
N LEU A 18 -16.53 -15.97 10.23
CA LEU A 18 -16.05 -16.01 11.61
C LEU A 18 -17.08 -16.59 12.56
N PHE A 19 -18.37 -16.32 12.36
CA PHE A 19 -19.43 -16.93 13.17
C PHE A 19 -19.50 -18.45 13.04
N PRO A 20 -19.49 -19.08 11.83
CA PRO A 20 -19.45 -20.54 11.72
C PRO A 20 -18.25 -21.16 12.44
N TYR A 21 -17.11 -20.49 12.40
CA TYR A 21 -15.93 -20.91 13.14
C TYR A 21 -16.14 -20.82 14.66
N ILE A 22 -16.71 -19.72 15.18
CA ILE A 22 -17.05 -19.59 16.60
C ILE A 22 -18.11 -20.62 17.02
N ASN A 23 -19.09 -20.88 16.16
CA ASN A 23 -20.12 -21.89 16.38
C ASN A 23 -19.59 -23.32 16.32
N SER A 24 -18.36 -23.55 15.82
CA SER A 24 -17.72 -24.87 15.87
C SER A 24 -17.23 -25.25 17.27
N PHE A 25 -17.12 -24.29 18.19
CA PHE A 25 -16.79 -24.58 19.59
C PHE A 25 -17.98 -25.21 20.31
N ASN A 26 -17.77 -26.37 20.92
CA ASN A 26 -18.81 -27.14 21.63
C ASN A 26 -19.63 -26.32 22.63
N VAL A 27 -19.01 -25.36 23.33
CA VAL A 27 -19.72 -24.52 24.31
C VAL A 27 -20.73 -23.60 23.64
N VAL A 28 -20.36 -23.04 22.48
CA VAL A 28 -21.19 -22.08 21.73
C VAL A 28 -22.30 -22.82 20.99
N SER A 29 -21.98 -23.93 20.32
CA SER A 29 -22.98 -24.72 19.60
C SER A 29 -24.07 -25.23 20.54
N GLN A 30 -23.69 -25.84 21.68
CA GLN A 30 -24.66 -26.34 22.66
C GLN A 30 -25.51 -25.22 23.28
N PHE A 31 -24.95 -24.02 23.46
CA PHE A 31 -25.71 -22.87 23.96
C PHE A 31 -26.75 -22.38 22.96
N LEU A 32 -26.38 -22.33 21.67
CA LEU A 32 -27.24 -21.89 20.58
C LEU A 32 -28.28 -22.94 20.18
N GLU A 33 -27.97 -24.23 20.27
CA GLU A 33 -28.93 -25.32 20.10
C GLU A 33 -30.04 -25.28 21.17
N LYS A 34 -29.67 -24.94 22.42
CA LYS A 34 -30.65 -24.75 23.51
C LYS A 34 -31.47 -23.46 23.36
N ASN A 35 -30.98 -22.48 22.59
CA ASN A 35 -31.61 -21.18 22.42
C ASN A 35 -31.61 -20.77 20.93
N PRO A 36 -32.42 -21.42 20.07
CA PRO A 36 -32.37 -21.19 18.63
C PRO A 36 -32.69 -19.75 18.22
N ASN A 37 -33.50 -19.04 19.01
CA ASN A 37 -33.84 -17.64 18.79
C ASN A 37 -32.63 -16.70 18.94
N LEU A 38 -31.54 -17.13 19.58
CA LEU A 38 -30.33 -16.34 19.78
C LEU A 38 -29.31 -16.51 18.65
N VAL A 39 -29.50 -17.44 17.73
CA VAL A 39 -28.55 -17.72 16.62
C VAL A 39 -28.35 -16.47 15.77
N LEU A 40 -29.45 -15.90 15.24
CA LEU A 40 -29.38 -14.73 14.35
C LEU A 40 -28.87 -13.47 15.09
N PRO A 41 -29.34 -13.13 16.31
CA PRO A 41 -28.75 -12.03 17.09
C PRO A 41 -27.26 -12.20 17.33
N THR A 42 -26.79 -13.40 17.67
CA THR A 42 -25.37 -13.66 17.96
C THR A 42 -24.52 -13.55 16.69
N GLN A 43 -25.04 -14.00 15.54
CA GLN A 43 -24.42 -13.81 14.22
C GLN A 43 -24.24 -12.32 13.88
N ILE A 44 -25.29 -11.53 14.04
CA ILE A 44 -25.27 -10.09 13.78
C ILE A 44 -24.26 -9.42 14.71
N LEU A 45 -24.24 -9.78 15.99
CA LEU A 45 -23.33 -9.21 16.98
C LEU A 45 -21.86 -9.53 16.65
N CYS A 46 -21.58 -10.77 16.24
CA CYS A 46 -20.27 -11.15 15.71
C CYS A 46 -19.88 -10.29 14.49
N GLY A 47 -20.79 -10.12 13.52
CA GLY A 47 -20.59 -9.22 12.39
C GLY A 47 -20.24 -7.79 12.78
N VAL A 48 -20.97 -7.20 13.74
CA VAL A 48 -20.74 -5.84 14.22
C VAL A 48 -19.38 -5.69 14.91
N ILE A 49 -18.99 -6.66 15.75
CA ILE A 49 -17.68 -6.65 16.42
C ILE A 49 -16.55 -6.64 15.38
N ILE A 50 -16.64 -7.52 14.37
CA ILE A 50 -15.60 -7.63 13.33
C ILE A 50 -15.61 -6.40 12.41
N ALA A 51 -16.77 -5.82 12.11
CA ALA A 51 -16.86 -4.54 11.41
C ALA A 51 -16.11 -3.42 12.15
N GLY A 52 -16.25 -3.35 13.48
CA GLY A 52 -15.49 -2.42 14.33
C GLY A 52 -13.98 -2.66 14.29
N ALA A 53 -13.55 -3.92 14.29
CA ALA A 53 -12.14 -4.28 14.16
C ALA A 53 -11.57 -3.86 12.79
N PHE A 54 -12.30 -4.09 11.70
CA PHE A 54 -11.92 -3.66 10.35
C PHE A 54 -11.84 -2.14 10.21
N LEU A 55 -12.78 -1.42 10.82
CA LEU A 55 -12.73 0.06 10.88
C LEU A 55 -11.50 0.57 11.63
N SER A 56 -11.07 -0.14 12.68
CA SER A 56 -9.85 0.19 13.42
C SER A 56 -8.59 -0.09 12.61
N LEU A 57 -8.58 -1.20 11.86
CA LEU A 57 -7.50 -1.54 10.92
C LEU A 57 -7.25 -0.44 9.87
N ILE A 58 -8.30 0.25 9.39
CA ILE A 58 -8.15 1.38 8.44
C ILE A 58 -7.25 2.48 9.00
N LYS A 59 -7.35 2.78 10.30
CA LYS A 59 -6.49 3.80 10.92
C LYS A 59 -5.03 3.38 10.94
N ILE A 60 -4.79 2.10 11.21
CA ILE A 60 -3.45 1.50 11.20
C ILE A 60 -2.88 1.53 9.77
N VAL A 61 -3.66 1.12 8.78
CA VAL A 61 -3.25 1.16 7.37
C VAL A 61 -2.97 2.60 6.93
N GLY A 62 -3.82 3.57 7.31
CA GLY A 62 -3.60 4.99 7.03
C GLY A 62 -2.32 5.53 7.71
N PHE A 63 -2.04 5.10 8.93
CA PHE A 63 -0.79 5.43 9.62
C PHE A 63 0.43 4.86 8.89
N ILE A 64 0.42 3.57 8.55
CA ILE A 64 1.51 2.91 7.81
C ILE A 64 1.71 3.57 6.45
N ALA A 65 0.63 3.86 5.73
CA ALA A 65 0.66 4.56 4.45
C ALA A 65 1.35 5.93 4.58
N GLY A 66 0.91 6.74 5.54
CA GLY A 66 1.51 8.06 5.80
C GLY A 66 2.96 7.97 6.24
N PHE A 67 3.29 6.98 7.08
CA PHE A 67 4.64 6.73 7.54
C PHE A 67 5.59 6.44 6.38
N LEU A 68 5.21 5.52 5.50
CA LEU A 68 6.02 5.15 4.35
C LEU A 68 6.16 6.32 3.38
N ILE A 69 5.06 6.97 3.01
CA ILE A 69 5.09 8.07 2.02
C ILE A 69 5.96 9.22 2.54
N SER A 70 5.68 9.72 3.74
CA SER A 70 6.44 10.86 4.30
C SER A 70 7.89 10.52 4.61
N GLY A 71 8.14 9.34 5.18
CA GLY A 71 9.49 8.87 5.49
C GLY A 71 10.34 8.75 4.23
N PHE A 72 9.84 8.06 3.19
CA PHE A 72 10.60 7.89 1.94
C PHE A 72 10.81 9.21 1.21
N LEU A 73 9.82 10.10 1.20
CA LEU A 73 9.94 11.40 0.54
C LEU A 73 11.04 12.24 1.19
N ILE A 74 11.04 12.34 2.51
CA ILE A 74 12.05 13.12 3.23
C ILE A 74 13.43 12.46 3.15
N LYS A 75 13.51 11.14 3.21
CA LYS A 75 14.77 10.42 3.05
C LYS A 75 15.36 10.66 1.67
N ALA A 76 14.54 10.63 0.62
CA ALA A 76 14.99 10.91 -0.74
C ALA A 76 15.50 12.36 -0.87
N ILE A 77 14.80 13.34 -0.28
CA ILE A 77 15.26 14.73 -0.24
C ILE A 77 16.60 14.84 0.50
N PHE A 78 16.72 14.19 1.66
CA PHE A 78 17.95 14.15 2.44
C PHE A 78 19.12 13.56 1.64
N ASP A 79 18.92 12.43 0.98
CA ASP A 79 19.94 11.77 0.16
C ASP A 79 20.37 12.66 -1.04
N ILE A 80 19.42 13.35 -1.69
CA ILE A 80 19.70 14.29 -2.79
C ILE A 80 20.51 15.50 -2.30
N VAL A 81 20.14 16.07 -1.14
CA VAL A 81 20.87 17.20 -0.55
C VAL A 81 22.28 16.78 -0.15
N LEU A 82 22.42 15.59 0.44
CA LEU A 82 23.72 15.04 0.83
C LEU A 82 24.62 14.82 -0.40
N GLN A 83 24.08 14.32 -1.51
CA GLN A 83 24.87 14.03 -2.72
C GLN A 83 25.31 15.29 -3.48
N ASN A 84 24.48 16.34 -3.49
CA ASN A 84 24.71 17.51 -4.35
C ASN A 84 25.41 18.70 -3.66
N ASN A 85 25.57 18.66 -2.33
CA ASN A 85 26.09 19.80 -1.59
C ASN A 85 27.28 19.40 -0.69
N LEU A 86 28.48 19.73 -1.18
CA LEU A 86 29.77 19.45 -0.53
C LEU A 86 29.87 20.07 0.88
N ALA A 87 29.26 21.23 1.10
CA ALA A 87 29.26 21.90 2.41
C ALA A 87 28.46 21.12 3.47
N SER A 88 27.36 20.47 3.07
CA SER A 88 26.59 19.58 3.94
C SER A 88 27.27 18.23 4.17
N GLN A 89 28.02 17.71 3.20
CA GLN A 89 28.82 16.49 3.41
C GLN A 89 29.86 16.70 4.50
N GLN A 90 30.65 17.78 4.42
CA GLN A 90 31.66 18.10 5.42
C GLN A 90 31.04 18.35 6.81
N ALA A 91 29.88 19.01 6.88
CA ALA A 91 29.17 19.22 8.15
C ALA A 91 28.66 17.92 8.79
N ILE A 92 28.29 16.93 7.98
CA ILE A 92 27.72 15.65 8.44
C ILE A 92 28.83 14.61 8.70
N GLU A 93 29.94 14.64 7.98
CA GLU A 93 31.13 13.81 8.25
C GLU A 93 31.79 14.15 9.59
N ASN A 94 31.64 15.38 10.07
CA ASN A 94 32.13 15.81 11.39
C ASN A 94 31.25 15.31 12.55
N LEU A 95 30.09 14.72 12.28
CA LEU A 95 29.25 14.12 13.32
C LEU A 95 29.77 12.72 13.66
N PRO A 96 29.77 12.30 14.93
CA PRO A 96 30.18 10.95 15.35
C PRO A 96 29.16 9.86 14.97
N VAL A 97 28.30 10.12 13.98
CA VAL A 97 27.19 9.25 13.58
C VAL A 97 27.27 9.01 12.08
N ASN A 98 27.13 7.76 11.66
CA ASN A 98 27.17 7.41 10.24
C ASN A 98 26.04 8.16 9.48
N PRO A 99 26.34 8.84 8.34
CA PRO A 99 25.36 9.58 7.55
C PRO A 99 24.15 8.73 7.13
N ASN A 100 24.35 7.45 6.86
CA ASN A 100 23.27 6.51 6.51
C ASN A 100 22.32 6.30 7.70
N THR A 101 22.87 6.15 8.91
CA THR A 101 22.08 6.04 10.14
C THR A 101 21.29 7.31 10.43
N LEU A 102 21.86 8.49 10.14
CA LEU A 102 21.17 9.78 10.24
C LEU A 102 19.97 9.85 9.29
N GLY A 103 20.14 9.42 8.03
CA GLY A 103 19.06 9.35 7.05
C GLY A 103 17.90 8.44 7.50
N TRP A 104 18.21 7.29 8.11
CA TRP A 104 17.19 6.41 8.69
C TRP A 104 16.51 7.01 9.93
N LEU A 105 17.24 7.74 10.78
CA LEU A 105 16.66 8.46 11.91
C LEU A 105 15.66 9.54 11.45
N ILE A 106 16.02 10.30 10.41
CA ILE A 106 15.15 11.31 9.81
C ILE A 106 13.92 10.63 9.15
N PHE A 107 14.12 9.50 8.46
CA PHE A 107 13.03 8.68 7.93
C PHE A 107 12.04 8.27 9.02
N ILE A 108 12.53 7.74 10.16
CA ILE A 108 11.67 7.31 11.27
C ILE A 108 10.95 8.50 11.89
N GLY A 109 11.67 9.58 12.19
CA GLY A 109 11.11 10.76 12.86
C GLY A 109 10.00 11.42 12.02
N VAL A 110 10.31 11.73 10.76
CA VAL A 110 9.32 12.35 9.86
C VAL A 110 8.24 11.37 9.46
N GLY A 111 8.59 10.09 9.27
CA GLY A 111 7.64 9.02 9.03
C GLY A 111 6.59 8.94 10.13
N VAL A 112 6.97 8.97 11.41
CA VAL A 112 6.00 8.94 12.52
C VAL A 112 5.07 10.15 12.46
N ILE A 113 5.60 11.35 12.23
CA ILE A 113 4.79 12.57 12.11
C ILE A 113 3.80 12.47 10.95
N GLY A 114 4.26 12.06 9.77
CA GLY A 114 3.41 11.88 8.59
C GLY A 114 2.39 10.76 8.77
N GLY A 115 2.74 9.68 9.47
CA GLY A 115 1.81 8.62 9.86
C GLY A 115 0.72 9.14 10.80
N ILE A 116 1.07 9.96 11.80
CA ILE A 116 0.09 10.57 12.72
C ILE A 116 -0.87 11.48 11.93
N ILE A 117 -0.36 12.33 11.03
CA ILE A 117 -1.20 13.22 10.22
C ILE A 117 -2.10 12.41 9.28
N ALA A 118 -1.55 11.39 8.62
CA ALA A 118 -2.29 10.50 7.72
C ALA A 118 -3.37 9.68 8.44
N SER A 119 -3.13 9.28 9.69
CA SER A 119 -4.14 8.57 10.50
C SER A 119 -5.37 9.42 10.82
N ARG A 120 -5.28 10.75 10.68
CA ARG A 120 -6.42 11.68 10.76
C ARG A 120 -7.14 11.84 9.42
N LYS A 121 -6.42 11.68 8.30
CA LYS A 121 -6.93 11.76 6.91
C LYS A 121 -6.77 10.42 6.17
N THR A 122 -7.25 9.33 6.78
CA THR A 122 -7.00 7.97 6.30
C THR A 122 -7.46 7.73 4.86
N GLU A 123 -8.57 8.35 4.45
CA GLU A 123 -9.13 8.17 3.10
C GLU A 123 -8.17 8.69 2.02
N PHE A 124 -7.51 9.82 2.26
CA PHE A 124 -6.54 10.39 1.34
C PHE A 124 -5.23 9.58 1.32
N ALA A 125 -4.73 9.18 2.50
CA ALA A 125 -3.49 8.41 2.62
C ALA A 125 -3.60 7.02 1.98
N ILE A 126 -4.70 6.32 2.21
CA ILE A 126 -4.98 5.01 1.59
C ILE A 126 -5.20 5.18 0.08
N GLY A 127 -5.90 6.24 -0.34
CA GLY A 127 -6.06 6.58 -1.75
C GLY A 127 -4.71 6.75 -2.45
N LEU A 128 -3.84 7.60 -1.91
CA LEU A 128 -2.49 7.81 -2.44
C LEU A 128 -1.67 6.52 -2.47
N LEU A 129 -1.64 5.76 -1.37
CA LEU A 129 -0.88 4.51 -1.32
C LEU A 129 -1.39 3.50 -2.35
N SER A 130 -2.71 3.38 -2.51
CA SER A 130 -3.32 2.51 -3.52
C SER A 130 -3.03 2.98 -4.94
N MET A 131 -2.99 4.29 -5.19
CA MET A 131 -2.59 4.84 -6.50
C MET A 131 -1.12 4.52 -6.80
N ILE A 132 -0.23 4.70 -5.82
CA ILE A 132 1.20 4.39 -5.95
C ILE A 132 1.37 2.89 -6.23
N LEU A 133 0.82 2.02 -5.38
CA LEU A 133 0.93 0.56 -5.55
C LEU A 133 0.33 0.09 -6.88
N GLY A 134 -0.83 0.63 -7.26
CA GLY A 134 -1.45 0.34 -8.56
C GLY A 134 -0.59 0.76 -9.74
N ALA A 135 0.03 1.94 -9.68
CA ALA A 135 0.92 2.43 -10.71
C ALA A 135 2.20 1.58 -10.82
N PHE A 136 2.80 1.18 -9.69
CA PHE A 136 3.97 0.30 -9.67
C PHE A 136 3.64 -1.10 -10.20
N LEU A 137 2.52 -1.70 -9.80
CA LEU A 137 2.07 -3.00 -10.30
C LEU A 137 1.80 -2.94 -11.81
N THR A 138 1.11 -1.89 -12.28
CA THR A 138 0.80 -1.72 -13.69
C THR A 138 2.07 -1.51 -14.51
N ALA A 139 3.01 -0.68 -14.02
CA ALA A 139 4.31 -0.50 -14.66
C ALA A 139 5.11 -1.81 -14.72
N PHE A 140 5.08 -2.61 -13.64
CA PHE A 140 5.72 -3.92 -13.61
C PHE A 140 5.12 -4.85 -14.66
N TYR A 141 3.79 -4.98 -14.72
CA TYR A 141 3.12 -5.83 -15.70
C TYR A 141 3.29 -5.33 -17.14
N THR A 142 3.29 -4.02 -17.37
CA THR A 142 3.54 -3.45 -18.70
C THR A 142 4.96 -3.76 -19.17
N LEU A 143 5.97 -3.56 -18.31
CA LEU A 143 7.36 -3.84 -18.68
C LEU A 143 7.64 -5.33 -18.81
N TYR A 144 7.11 -6.16 -17.90
CA TYR A 144 7.16 -7.61 -18.02
C TYR A 144 6.45 -8.10 -19.30
N GLY A 145 5.29 -7.51 -19.63
CA GLY A 145 4.55 -7.82 -20.85
C GLY A 145 5.32 -7.43 -22.12
N ILE A 146 5.97 -6.27 -22.13
CA ILE A 146 6.86 -5.85 -23.22
C ILE A 146 8.07 -6.78 -23.32
N GLU A 147 8.67 -7.18 -22.21
CA GLU A 147 9.79 -8.13 -22.19
C GLU A 147 9.35 -9.50 -22.73
N VAL A 148 8.17 -9.99 -22.35
CA VAL A 148 7.61 -11.24 -22.87
C VAL A 148 7.30 -11.11 -24.37
N LEU A 149 6.68 -10.01 -24.83
CA LEU A 149 6.35 -9.77 -26.24
C LEU A 149 7.60 -9.59 -27.12
N THR A 150 8.62 -8.90 -26.63
CA THR A 150 9.93 -8.77 -27.32
C THR A 150 10.70 -10.08 -27.29
N LYS A 151 10.61 -10.88 -26.21
CA LYS A 151 11.15 -12.23 -26.15
C LYS A 151 10.36 -13.27 -26.95
N PHE A 152 9.10 -13.02 -27.32
CA PHE A 152 8.38 -13.89 -28.26
C PHE A 152 9.02 -13.85 -29.67
N GLY A 153 9.65 -12.74 -30.06
CA GLY A 153 10.55 -12.71 -31.23
C GLY A 153 11.84 -13.54 -31.04
N ASN A 154 12.32 -13.63 -29.79
CA ASN A 154 13.50 -14.40 -29.38
C ASN A 154 13.19 -15.83 -28.90
N LEU A 155 11.93 -16.30 -28.85
CA LEU A 155 11.62 -17.68 -28.45
C LEU A 155 12.16 -18.68 -29.49
N LYS A 156 12.23 -18.26 -30.76
CA LYS A 156 12.99 -18.96 -31.82
C LYS A 156 14.50 -19.00 -31.55
N ALA A 157 15.06 -18.01 -30.87
CA ALA A 157 16.49 -17.96 -30.51
C ALA A 157 16.78 -18.68 -29.18
N PHE A 158 15.83 -18.72 -28.25
CA PHE A 158 15.92 -19.42 -26.97
C PHE A 158 15.82 -20.94 -27.13
N MET A 159 15.01 -21.43 -28.08
CA MET A 159 15.03 -22.85 -28.48
C MET A 159 16.38 -23.31 -29.08
N ASN A 160 17.27 -22.37 -29.44
CA ASN A 160 18.63 -22.64 -29.94
C ASN A 160 19.73 -22.53 -28.86
N GLY A 161 19.37 -22.56 -27.56
CA GLY A 161 20.31 -22.94 -26.50
C GLY A 161 21.31 -21.87 -26.04
N LYS A 162 21.00 -20.58 -26.11
CA LYS A 162 21.80 -19.52 -25.47
C LYS A 162 21.03 -18.87 -24.31
N SER A 163 21.13 -19.45 -23.12
CA SER A 163 20.73 -18.78 -21.87
C SER A 163 21.92 -17.99 -21.32
N SER A 164 21.93 -16.67 -21.52
CA SER A 164 22.85 -15.78 -20.80
C SER A 164 22.18 -15.33 -19.50
N ASN A 165 22.82 -15.68 -18.38
CA ASN A 165 22.81 -15.09 -17.05
C ASN A 165 21.77 -13.98 -16.77
N LEU A 166 20.93 -14.20 -15.75
CA LEU A 166 20.17 -13.14 -15.10
C LEU A 166 21.13 -12.06 -14.60
N SER A 167 21.27 -11.00 -15.37
CA SER A 167 22.04 -9.82 -15.03
C SER A 167 21.32 -9.03 -13.95
N THR A 168 22.10 -8.55 -12.97
CA THR A 168 21.76 -7.40 -12.11
C THR A 168 21.01 -6.33 -12.90
N ILE A 169 19.83 -5.95 -12.42
CA ILE A 169 18.97 -4.88 -13.00
C ILE A 169 19.84 -3.67 -13.30
N SER A 170 19.89 -3.23 -14.57
CA SER A 170 20.69 -2.07 -14.92
C SER A 170 20.02 -0.78 -14.42
N SER A 171 20.81 0.23 -14.07
CA SER A 171 20.29 1.53 -13.62
C SER A 171 19.32 2.16 -14.63
N THR A 172 19.48 1.85 -15.91
CA THR A 172 18.62 2.29 -17.01
C THR A 172 17.24 1.60 -16.98
N GLU A 173 17.18 0.30 -16.70
CA GLU A 173 15.92 -0.44 -16.57
C GLU A 173 15.10 0.05 -15.37
N LEU A 174 15.77 0.36 -14.26
CA LEU A 174 15.15 0.92 -13.07
C LEU A 174 14.60 2.34 -13.33
N ALA A 175 15.33 3.16 -14.10
CA ALA A 175 14.86 4.50 -14.50
C ALA A 175 13.62 4.43 -15.41
N VAL A 176 13.60 3.50 -16.37
CA VAL A 176 12.43 3.27 -17.24
C VAL A 176 11.23 2.78 -16.43
N PHE A 177 11.44 1.85 -15.50
CA PHE A 177 10.41 1.37 -14.57
C PHE A 177 9.79 2.51 -13.75
N LEU A 178 10.63 3.35 -13.14
CA LEU A 178 10.16 4.51 -12.38
C LEU A 178 9.43 5.52 -13.27
N GLY A 179 9.93 5.78 -14.48
CA GLY A 179 9.29 6.69 -15.44
C GLY A 179 7.89 6.22 -15.83
N VAL A 180 7.73 4.94 -16.16
CA VAL A 180 6.43 4.34 -16.51
C VAL A 180 5.48 4.34 -15.31
N ALA A 181 5.96 3.99 -14.11
CA ALA A 181 5.18 4.09 -12.88
C ALA A 181 4.71 5.53 -12.60
N PHE A 182 5.57 6.53 -12.87
CA PHE A 182 5.23 7.94 -12.69
C PHE A 182 4.13 8.40 -13.65
N VAL A 183 4.18 7.97 -14.92
CA VAL A 183 3.13 8.26 -15.92
C VAL A 183 1.80 7.65 -15.49
N TYR A 184 1.79 6.38 -15.06
CA TYR A 184 0.56 5.74 -14.57
C TYR A 184 0.02 6.41 -13.30
N PHE A 185 0.90 6.78 -12.37
CA PHE A 185 0.50 7.53 -11.18
C PHE A 185 -0.17 8.84 -11.57
N PHE A 186 0.42 9.62 -12.49
CA PHE A 186 -0.14 10.90 -12.94
C PHE A 186 -1.48 10.73 -13.67
N LEU A 187 -1.62 9.71 -14.52
CA LEU A 187 -2.87 9.36 -15.19
C LEU A 187 -3.98 9.02 -14.20
N VAL A 188 -3.69 8.16 -13.23
CA VAL A 188 -4.66 7.76 -12.20
C VAL A 188 -5.04 8.95 -11.33
N TYR A 189 -4.07 9.77 -10.94
CA TYR A 189 -4.30 11.01 -10.18
C TYR A 189 -5.21 11.99 -10.94
N TRP A 190 -4.89 12.25 -12.22
CA TRP A 190 -5.67 13.15 -13.07
C TRP A 190 -7.11 12.66 -13.27
N LEU A 191 -7.29 11.37 -13.53
CA LEU A 191 -8.62 10.76 -13.67
C LEU A 191 -9.43 10.80 -12.36
N SER A 192 -8.78 10.65 -11.22
CA SER A 192 -9.42 10.70 -9.90
C SER A 192 -9.99 12.10 -9.61
N HIS A 193 -9.19 13.16 -9.81
CA HIS A 193 -9.64 14.53 -9.57
C HIS A 193 -10.67 15.03 -10.60
N ARG A 194 -10.65 14.54 -11.84
CA ARG A 194 -11.68 14.89 -12.82
C ARG A 194 -13.07 14.41 -12.40
N LYS A 195 -13.17 13.26 -11.74
CA LYS A 195 -14.44 12.71 -11.24
C LYS A 195 -15.00 13.49 -10.05
N GLU A 196 -14.15 14.08 -9.21
CA GLU A 196 -14.60 14.92 -8.10
C GLU A 196 -15.24 16.22 -8.60
N LYS A 197 -14.61 16.90 -9.57
CA LYS A 197 -15.18 18.13 -10.17
C LYS A 197 -16.55 17.91 -10.81
N ILE A 198 -16.75 16.79 -11.51
CA ILE A 198 -18.03 16.48 -12.16
C ILE A 198 -19.13 16.21 -11.12
N LYS A 199 -18.79 15.71 -9.93
CA LYS A 199 -19.74 15.49 -8.84
C LYS A 199 -20.17 16.80 -8.18
N GLU A 200 -19.27 17.76 -8.03
CA GLU A 200 -19.57 19.08 -7.46
C GLU A 200 -20.47 19.92 -8.39
N GLU A 201 -20.38 19.74 -9.71
CA GLU A 201 -21.26 20.40 -10.68
C GLU A 201 -22.68 19.79 -10.77
N GLN A 202 -22.91 18.62 -10.14
CA GLN A 202 -24.19 17.90 -10.17
C GLN A 202 -24.97 17.95 -8.83
N THR A 203 -24.41 18.59 -7.81
CA THR A 203 -25.05 18.85 -6.49
C THR A 203 -25.33 20.33 -6.31
#